data_AF-A0A5T6N1X6-F1
#
_entry.id   AF-A0A5T6N1X6-F1
#
_cell.length_a   1.000
_cell.length_b   1.000
_cell.length_c   1.000
_cell.angle_alpha   90.00
_cell.angle_beta   90.00
_cell.angle_gamma   90.00
#
_symmetry.space_group_name_H-M   'P 1'
#
loop_
_entity.id
_entity.type
_entity.pdbx_description
1 polymer ?
#
loop_
_entity_poly.entity_id
_entity_poly.type
_entity_poly.pdbx_seq_one_letter_code
_entity_poly.pdbx_strand_id
1 'polypeptide(L)' 'MAYKLKMRAEDVEPGDVVITSHGTRYTVKSFWMEDGKVTLFGADGSETEYDYYDMLNVERD' A
#
# COMPACT_ATOMS: atom_id res chain seq x y z
N MET A 1 -4.16 -2.02 17.51
CA MET A 1 -2.96 -1.35 18.05
C MET A 1 -1.99 -1.29 16.88
N ALA A 2 -1.99 -0.19 16.12
CA ALA A 2 -1.33 -0.15 14.81
C ALA A 2 0.14 -0.62 14.86
N TYR A 3 0.43 -1.74 14.20
CA TYR A 3 1.77 -2.29 14.09
C TYR A 3 2.38 -1.93 12.74
N LYS A 4 3.62 -1.43 12.75
CA LYS A 4 4.38 -1.15 11.53
C LYS A 4 4.95 -2.45 10.98
N LEU A 5 4.53 -2.79 9.78
CA LEU A 5 4.95 -3.94 9.02
C LEU A 5 5.76 -3.49 7.82
N LYS A 6 6.71 -4.33 7.43
CA LYS A 6 7.24 -4.34 6.06
C LYS A 6 6.66 -5.57 5.37
N MET A 7 5.87 -5.36 4.33
CA MET A 7 5.26 -6.42 3.52
C MET A 7 5.41 -6.10 2.04
N ARG A 8 5.16 -7.08 1.18
CA ARG A 8 5.21 -6.85 -0.27
C ARG A 8 4.00 -6.04 -0.71
N ALA A 9 4.11 -5.33 -1.83
CA ALA A 9 2.99 -4.60 -2.42
C ALA A 9 1.81 -5.52 -2.76
N GLU A 10 2.08 -6.78 -3.14
CA GLU A 10 1.05 -7.79 -3.41
C GLU A 10 0.26 -8.22 -2.17
N ASP A 11 0.82 -8.07 -0.96
CA ASP A 11 0.21 -8.51 0.30
C ASP A 11 -0.67 -7.41 0.96
N VAL A 12 -0.74 -6.23 0.35
CA VAL A 12 -1.49 -5.09 0.88
C VAL A 12 -2.99 -5.28 0.69
N GLU A 13 -3.76 -4.99 1.74
CA GLU A 13 -5.20 -5.16 1.78
C GLU A 13 -5.94 -3.83 1.96
N PRO A 14 -7.19 -3.69 1.48
CA PRO A 14 -8.03 -2.54 1.79
C PRO A 14 -8.17 -2.33 3.31
N GLY A 15 -7.94 -1.11 3.76
CA GLY A 15 -7.87 -0.73 5.17
C GLY A 15 -6.45 -0.53 5.69
N ASP A 16 -5.44 -1.05 5.00
CA ASP A 16 -4.04 -0.80 5.33
C ASP A 16 -3.65 0.66 5.14
N VAL A 17 -2.75 1.15 6.00
CA VAL A 17 -2.16 2.47 5.83
C VAL A 17 -0.75 2.32 5.27
N VAL A 18 -0.58 2.69 4.00
CA VAL A 18 0.74 2.69 3.34
C VAL A 18 1.48 3.98 3.65
N ILE A 19 2.77 3.87 3.97
CA ILE A 19 3.68 4.98 4.22
C ILE A 19 4.71 5.03 3.09
N THR A 20 4.59 6.06 2.24
CA THR A 20 5.53 6.26 1.12
C THR A 20 6.92 6.64 1.62
N SER A 21 7.92 6.53 0.75
CA SER A 21 9.31 6.97 1.01
C SER A 21 9.42 8.44 1.41
N HIS A 22 8.48 9.29 0.97
CA HIS A 22 8.39 10.71 1.33
C HIS A 22 7.67 10.97 2.65
N GLY A 23 7.21 9.92 3.34
CA GLY A 23 6.48 10.02 4.61
C GLY A 23 4.99 10.31 4.45
N THR A 24 4.47 10.34 3.21
CA THR A 24 3.03 10.46 2.95
C THR A 24 2.33 9.18 3.39
N ARG A 25 1.14 9.33 3.97
CA ARG A 25 0.34 8.24 4.50
C ARG A 25 -1.03 8.25 3.85
N TYR A 26 -1.50 7.11 3.36
CA TYR A 26 -2.85 6.97 2.83
C TYR A 26 -3.42 5.60 3.19
N THR A 27 -4.73 5.55 3.42
CA THR A 27 -5.46 4.30 3.65
C THR A 27 -5.83 3.69 2.31
N VAL A 28 -5.43 2.46 2.06
CA VAL A 28 -5.77 1.72 0.85
C VAL A 28 -7.25 1.44 0.84
N LYS A 29 -7.92 1.86 -0.24
CA LYS A 29 -9.34 1.63 -0.48
C LYS A 29 -9.56 0.44 -1.41
N SER A 30 -8.75 0.34 -2.45
CA SER A 30 -8.79 -0.74 -3.44
C SER A 30 -7.42 -0.88 -4.09
N PHE A 31 -7.21 -1.99 -4.77
CA PHE A 31 -6.01 -2.25 -5.52
C PHE A 31 -6.34 -2.89 -6.87
N TRP A 32 -5.44 -2.71 -7.83
CA TRP A 32 -5.46 -3.39 -9.12
C TRP A 32 -4.11 -4.07 -9.34
N MET A 33 -4.10 -5.24 -9.95
CA MET A 33 -2.90 -6.04 -10.17
C MET A 33 -2.83 -6.45 -11.64
N GLU A 34 -1.77 -6.03 -12.32
CA GLU A 34 -1.56 -6.28 -13.75
C GLU A 34 -0.07 -6.25 -14.09
N ASP A 35 0.36 -7.13 -15.00
CA ASP A 35 1.75 -7.18 -15.51
C ASP A 35 2.86 -7.18 -14.44
N GLY A 36 2.62 -7.82 -13.28
CA GLY A 36 3.59 -7.89 -12.19
C GLY A 36 3.68 -6.61 -11.34
N LYS A 37 2.70 -5.71 -11.49
CA LYS A 37 2.59 -4.46 -10.75
C LYS A 37 1.28 -4.35 -9.99
N VAL A 38 1.35 -3.74 -8.81
CA VAL A 38 0.19 -3.42 -7.98
C VAL A 38 -0.03 -1.91 -8.01
N THR A 39 -1.22 -1.50 -8.42
CA THR A 39 -1.69 -0.11 -8.27
C THR A 39 -2.58 -0.03 -7.04
N LEU A 40 -2.14 0.71 -6.04
CA LEU A 40 -2.88 0.98 -4.81
C LEU A 40 -3.63 2.31 -4.93
N PHE A 41 -4.92 2.29 -4.64
CA PHE A 41 -5.79 3.46 -4.63
C PHE A 41 -6.13 3.84 -3.19
N GLY A 42 -5.78 5.05 -2.81
CA GLY A 42 -6.06 5.61 -1.49
C GLY A 42 -7.50 6.10 -1.34
N ALA A 43 -8.00 6.09 -0.10
CA ALA A 43 -9.29 6.66 0.25
C ALA A 43 -9.35 8.19 0.06
N ASP A 44 -8.19 8.84 0.05
CA ASP A 44 -7.98 10.27 -0.26
C ASP A 44 -7.93 10.57 -1.77
N GLY A 45 -8.02 9.54 -2.62
CA GLY A 45 -7.89 9.65 -4.07
C GLY A 45 -6.45 9.55 -4.58
N SER A 46 -5.48 9.22 -3.72
CA SER A 46 -4.10 8.96 -4.17
C SER A 46 -4.04 7.71 -5.04
N GLU A 47 -3.16 7.70 -6.03
CA GLU A 47 -2.85 6.53 -6.84
C GLU A 47 -1.34 6.32 -6.86
N THR A 48 -0.92 5.08 -6.61
CA THR A 48 0.49 4.71 -6.48
C THR A 48 0.70 3.33 -7.06
N GLU A 49 1.71 3.20 -7.93
CA GLU A 49 2.09 1.95 -8.57
C GLU A 49 3.38 1.40 -7.95
N TYR A 50 3.43 0.09 -7.74
CA TYR A 50 4.55 -0.65 -7.17
C TYR A 50 4.80 -1.94 -7.94
N ASP A 51 6.04 -2.42 -7.94
CA ASP A 51 6.31 -3.81 -8.36
C ASP A 51 5.81 -4.78 -7.27
N TYR A 52 5.38 -5.99 -7.64
CA TYR A 52 4.86 -6.97 -6.67
C TYR A 52 5.79 -7.21 -5.48
N TYR A 53 7.09 -7.24 -5.74
CA TYR A 53 8.13 -7.53 -4.75
C TYR A 53 8.58 -6.31 -3.95
N ASP A 54 8.04 -5.12 -4.23
CA ASP A 54 8.39 -3.91 -3.48
C ASP A 54 7.97 -4.04 -2.02
N MET A 55 8.91 -3.77 -1.13
CA MET A 55 8.68 -3.84 0.31
C MET A 55 8.13 -2.50 0.81
N LEU A 56 6.84 -2.46 1.11
CA LEU A 56 6.14 -1.27 1.58
C LEU A 56 6.11 -1.22 3.10
N ASN A 57 6.17 0.00 3.64
CA ASN A 57 5.90 0.23 5.06
C ASN A 57 4.40 0.40 5.24
N VAL A 58 3.79 -0.50 6.02
CA VAL A 58 2.35 -0.57 6.22
C VAL A 58 2.02 -0.53 7.70
N GLU A 59 0.96 0.19 8.07
CA GLU A 59 0.34 0.11 9.39
C GLU A 59 -1.02 -0.57 9.27
N ARG A 60 -1.24 -1.60 10.10
CA ARG A 60 -2.49 -2.35 10.22
C ARG A 60 -2.89 -2.38 11.70
N ASP A 61 -4.18 -2.18 12.01
CA ASP A 61 -4.66 -2.14 13.41
C ASP A 61 -4.87 -3.53 14.03
#